data_AF-A0A842SDP9-F1
#
_entry.id   AF-A0A842SDP9-F1
#
_cell.length_a   1.000
_cell.length_b   1.000
_cell.length_c   1.000
_cell.angle_alpha   90.00
_cell.angle_beta   90.00
_cell.angle_gamma   90.00
#
_symmetry.space_group_name_H-M   'P 1'
#
loop_
_entity.id
_entity.type
_entity.pdbx_description
1 polymer ?
#
loop_
_entity_poly.entity_id
_entity_poly.type
_entity_poly.pdbx_seq_one_letter_code
_entity_poly.pdbx_strand_id
1 'polypeptide(L)' 'MEKKLKQFDCPFCGFQMKAGSEEEILKHVTMHRDDHHADKDVTEEEIKNMIKIAE' A
#
# COMPACT_ATOMS: atom_id res chain seq x y z
N MET A 1 -18.99 -6.04 -14.50
CA MET A 1 -17.98 -6.58 -13.57
C MET A 1 -17.41 -5.40 -12.81
N GLU A 2 -17.86 -5.19 -11.58
CA GLU A 2 -17.27 -4.18 -10.69
C GLU A 2 -15.86 -4.66 -10.32
N LYS A 3 -14.83 -4.02 -10.88
CA LYS A 3 -13.46 -4.26 -10.43
C LYS A 3 -13.36 -3.70 -9.01
N LYS A 4 -13.46 -4.58 -8.01
CA LYS A 4 -13.19 -4.23 -6.62
C LYS A 4 -11.77 -3.68 -6.55
N LEU A 5 -11.65 -2.38 -6.32
CA LEU A 5 -10.36 -1.74 -6.12
C LEU A 5 -9.83 -2.16 -4.76
N LYS A 6 -8.51 -2.26 -4.63
CA LYS A 6 -7.84 -2.39 -3.34
C LYS A 6 -7.41 -1.00 -2.90
N GLN A 7 -7.51 -0.72 -1.60
CA GLN A 7 -7.06 0.51 -0.98
C GLN A 7 -5.99 0.21 0.06
N PHE A 8 -4.99 1.07 0.11
CA PHE A 8 -3.99 1.11 1.18
C PHE A 8 -4.02 2.48 1.85
N ASP A 9 -3.93 2.45 3.17
CA ASP A 9 -3.88 3.63 4.02
C ASP A 9 -2.64 3.50 4.92
N CYS A 10 -1.69 4.42 4.75
CA CYS A 10 -0.43 4.40 5.47
C CYS A 10 -0.63 5.00 6.87
N PRO A 11 -0.46 4.22 7.96
CA PRO A 11 -0.67 4.72 9.32
C PRO A 11 0.41 5.71 9.79
N PHE A 12 1.53 5.83 9.05
CA PHE A 12 2.65 6.67 9.43
C PHE A 12 2.53 8.12 8.95
N CYS A 13 2.01 8.32 7.73
CA CYS A 13 1.94 9.63 7.08
C CYS A 13 0.55 9.99 6.55
N GLY A 14 -0.44 9.10 6.68
CA GLY A 14 -1.80 9.30 6.18
C GLY A 14 -1.92 9.22 4.65
N PHE A 15 -0.89 8.72 3.96
CA PHE A 15 -0.95 8.50 2.52
C PHE A 15 -1.98 7.43 2.17
N GLN A 16 -2.86 7.75 1.22
CA GLN A 16 -3.89 6.85 0.74
C GLN A 16 -3.69 6.57 -0.75
N MET A 17 -3.80 5.30 -1.12
CA MET A 17 -3.81 4.91 -2.53
C MET A 17 -4.83 3.83 -2.83
N LYS A 18 -5.32 3.82 -4.07
CA LYS A 18 -6.21 2.80 -4.60
C LYS A 18 -5.59 2.20 -5.86
N ALA A 19 -5.66 0.88 -6.02
CA ALA A 19 -5.20 0.20 -7.23
C ALA A 19 -6.09 -0.98 -7.59
N GLY A 20 -5.94 -1.49 -8.82
CA GLY A 20 -6.71 -2.66 -9.27
C GLY A 20 -6.22 -3.98 -8.67
N SER A 21 -4.98 -4.00 -8.20
CA SER A 21 -4.29 -5.19 -7.68
C SER A 21 -3.43 -4.84 -6.47
N GLU A 22 -3.16 -5.85 -5.65
CA GLU A 22 -2.30 -5.70 -4.47
C GLU A 22 -0.83 -5.53 -4.84
N GLU A 23 -0.40 -6.16 -5.94
CA GLU A 23 0.94 -5.98 -6.50
C GLU A 23 1.23 -4.53 -6.88
N GLU A 24 0.25 -3.80 -7.41
CA GLU A 24 0.41 -2.37 -7.72
C GLU A 24 0.58 -1.52 -6.46
N ILE A 25 -0.21 -1.84 -5.41
CA ILE A 25 -0.06 -1.18 -4.11
C ILE A 25 1.32 -1.48 -3.54
N LEU A 26 1.72 -2.75 -3.47
CA LEU A 26 3.01 -3.15 -2.91
C LEU A 26 4.16 -2.44 -3.60
N LYS A 27 4.19 -2.45 -4.93
CA LYS A 27 5.26 -1.79 -5.68
C LYS A 27 5.32 -0.29 -5.37
N HIS A 28 4.18 0.37 -5.28
CA HIS A 28 4.12 1.81 -5.00
C HIS A 28 4.53 2.13 -3.56
N VAL A 29 4.02 1.39 -2.57
CA VAL A 29 4.34 1.58 -1.16
C VAL A 29 5.81 1.29 -0.89
N THR A 30 6.37 0.23 -1.50
CA THR A 30 7.80 -0.10 -1.38
C THR A 30 8.68 0.99 -1.98
N MET A 31 8.35 1.50 -3.17
CA MET A 31 9.09 2.62 -3.78
C MET A 31 9.01 3.89 -2.92
N HIS A 32 7.84 4.20 -2.39
CA HIS A 32 7.63 5.34 -1.49
C HIS A 32 8.44 5.18 -0.20
N ARG A 33 8.46 3.97 0.37
CA ARG A 33 9.27 3.65 1.55
C ARG A 33 10.75 3.87 1.27
N ASP A 34 11.30 3.32 0.19
CA ASP A 34 12.72 3.46 -0.14
C ASP A 34 13.12 4.93 -0.43
N ASP A 35 12.22 5.76 -0.97
CA ASP A 35 12.51 7.17 -1.27
C ASP A 35 12.37 8.10 -0.04
N HIS A 36 11.32 7.92 0.77
CA HIS A 36 10.97 8.85 1.85
C HIS A 36 11.19 8.31 3.28
N HIS A 37 11.29 6.99 3.42
CA HIS A 37 11.32 6.26 4.68
C HIS A 37 12.33 5.12 4.65
N ALA A 38 13.51 5.34 4.07
CA ALA A 38 14.57 4.33 3.96
C ALA A 38 15.05 3.80 5.33
N ASP A 39 14.79 4.54 6.41
CA ASP A 39 15.06 4.15 7.80
C ASP A 39 13.99 3.22 8.40
N LYS A 40 12.84 3.05 7.75
CA LYS A 40 11.70 2.28 8.28
C LYS A 40 11.78 0.82 7.87
N ASP A 41 11.88 -0.05 8.88
CA ASP A 41 11.77 -1.49 8.70
C ASP A 41 10.29 -1.91 8.61
N VAL A 42 9.71 -1.75 7.42
CA VAL A 42 8.35 -2.22 7.10
C VAL A 42 8.47 -3.30 6.04
N THR A 43 8.02 -4.51 6.33
CA THR A 43 8.07 -5.65 5.40
C THR A 43 6.89 -5.64 4.43
N GLU A 44 7.04 -6.34 3.31
CA GLU A 44 5.96 -6.49 2.34
C GLU A 44 4.73 -7.21 2.92
N GLU A 45 4.93 -8.14 3.85
CA GLU A 45 3.84 -8.84 4.55
C GLU A 45 3.02 -7.88 5.41
N GLU A 46 3.68 -6.98 6.14
CA GLU A 46 3.00 -5.95 6.93
C GLU A 46 2.18 -5.02 6.01
N ILE A 47 2.74 -4.62 4.86
CA ILE A 47 2.01 -3.81 3.87
C ILE A 47 0.79 -4.57 3.34
N LYS A 48 0.93 -5.86 3.00
CA LYS A 48 -0.20 -6.69 2.53
C LYS A 48 -1.32 -6.77 3.55
N ASN A 49 -0.99 -6.93 4.83
CA ASN A 49 -1.98 -6.99 5.90
C ASN A 49 -2.74 -5.66 6.09
N MET A 50 -2.19 -4.54 5.62
CA MET A 50 -2.83 -3.22 5.67
C MET A 50 -3.72 -2.92 4.46
N ILE A 51 -3.66 -3.73 3.39
CA ILE A 51 -4.46 -3.53 2.18
C ILE A 51 -5.89 -4.02 2.41
N LYS A 52 -6.85 -3.14 2.14
CA LYS A 52 -8.28 -3.42 2.25
C LYS A 52 -8.93 -3.41 0.88
N ILE A 53 -10.09 -4.06 0.76
CA ILE A 53 -10.94 -3.90 -0.42
C ILE A 53 -11.62 -2.52 -0.28
N ALA A 54 -11.49 -1.69 -1.30
CA ALA A 54 -12.23 -0.45 -1.40
C ALA A 54 -13.68 -0.79 -1.75
N GLU A 55 -14.58 -0.57 -0.81
CA GLU A 55 -16.04 -0.63 -1.01
C GLU A 55 -16.54 0.52 -1.88
#